data_AF-A0A821MYA6-F1
#
_entry.id   AF-A0A821MYA6-F1
#
_cell.length_a   1.000
_cell.length_b   1.000
_cell.length_c   1.000
_cell.angle_alpha   90.00
_cell.angle_beta   90.00
_cell.angle_gamma   90.00
#
_symmetry.space_group_name_H-M   'P 1'
#
loop_
_entity.id
_entity.type
_entity.pdbx_description
1 polymer ?
#
loop_
_entity_poly.entity_id
_entity_poly.type
_entity_poly.pdbx_seq_one_letter_code
_entity_poly.pdbx_strand_id
1 'polypeptide(L)' 'PFGHTIVVQRRILSPDLLELTYQPMSIGEHQLTISYHNKIHRQLIIDVKNDETNCLSILKPFGPGLQRAIVGLPTEFYVD' A
#
# COMPACT_ATOMS: atom_id res chain seq x y z
N PRO A 1 5.08 14.89 -4.98
CA PRO A 1 5.72 15.82 -5.97
C PRO A 1 4.76 16.70 -6.81
N PHE A 2 3.56 16.23 -7.20
CA PHE A 2 2.65 16.99 -8.09
C PHE A 2 1.54 17.80 -7.38
N GLY A 3 1.56 17.87 -6.04
CA GLY A 3 0.56 18.60 -5.25
C GLY A 3 -0.79 17.90 -5.06
N HIS A 4 -0.96 16.68 -5.59
CA HIS A 4 -2.17 15.89 -5.35
C HIS A 4 -2.22 15.30 -3.94
N THR A 5 -3.39 15.36 -3.31
CA THR A 5 -3.64 14.64 -2.06
C THR A 5 -3.81 13.14 -2.36
N ILE A 6 -3.02 12.32 -1.69
CA ILE A 6 -3.10 10.85 -1.81
C ILE A 6 -4.00 10.33 -0.69
N VAL A 7 -4.93 9.44 -1.04
CA VAL A 7 -5.76 8.75 -0.04
C VAL A 7 -4.87 7.85 0.81
N VAL A 8 -4.90 8.05 2.12
CA VAL A 8 -4.22 7.18 3.09
C VAL A 8 -5.25 6.24 3.69
N GLN A 9 -5.02 4.94 3.57
CA GLN A 9 -5.79 3.94 4.28
C GLN A 9 -5.38 3.94 5.75
N ARG A 10 -6.35 3.80 6.65
CA ARG A 10 -6.11 3.77 8.09
C ARG A 10 -6.69 2.51 8.71
N ARG A 11 -5.96 1.91 9.64
CA ARG A 11 -6.41 0.76 10.42
C ARG A 11 -6.07 0.99 11.90
N ILE A 12 -7.07 0.85 12.77
CA ILE A 12 -6.86 0.92 14.23
C ILE A 12 -6.36 -0.46 14.68
N LEU A 13 -5.16 -0.52 15.26
CA LEU A 13 -4.58 -1.76 15.79
C LEU A 13 -4.85 -1.91 17.30
N SER A 14 -4.88 -0.80 18.03
CA SER A 14 -5.24 -0.70 19.45
C SER A 14 -5.77 0.72 19.75
N PRO A 15 -6.30 1.01 20.95
CA PRO A 15 -6.80 2.35 21.29
C PRO A 15 -5.80 3.51 21.07
N ASP A 16 -4.51 3.21 21.14
CA ASP A 16 -3.38 4.14 21.05
C ASP A 16 -2.50 3.93 19.81
N LEU A 17 -2.80 2.93 18.96
CA LEU A 17 -1.99 2.59 17.79
C LEU A 17 -2.83 2.62 16.50
N LEU A 18 -2.40 3.49 15.58
CA LEU A 18 -2.95 3.63 14.24
C LEU A 18 -1.90 3.22 13.20
N GLU A 19 -2.29 2.31 12.31
CA GLU A 19 -1.55 1.98 11.10
C GLU A 19 -2.07 2.83 9.94
N LEU A 20 -1.14 3.40 9.18
CA LEU A 20 -1.40 4.22 8.00
C LEU A 20 -0.70 3.60 6.79
N THR A 21 -1.45 3.33 5.73
CA THR A 21 -0.93 2.76 4.50
C THR A 21 -1.18 3.74 3.36
N TYR A 22 -0.14 4.08 2.61
CA TYR A 22 -0.22 4.91 1.42
C TYR A 22 0.50 4.23 0.26
N GLN A 23 0.02 4.45 -0.96
CA GLN A 23 0.66 3.94 -2.18
C GLN A 23 1.24 5.13 -2.96
N PRO A 24 2.57 5.32 -2.97
CA PRO A 24 3.18 6.41 -3.73
C PRO A 24 3.00 6.20 -5.23
N MET A 25 2.59 7.27 -5.93
CA MET A 25 2.46 7.26 -7.40
C MET A 25 3.68 7.87 -8.12
N SER A 26 4.69 8.30 -7.36
CA SER A 26 5.90 8.93 -7.89
C SER A 26 7.05 8.86 -6.90
N ILE A 27 8.28 8.83 -7.43
CA ILE A 27 9.51 8.97 -6.64
C ILE A 27 9.67 10.41 -6.11
N GLY A 28 10.55 10.56 -5.11
CA GLY A 28 10.89 11.83 -4.47
C GLY A 28 10.15 12.04 -3.15
N GLU A 29 10.14 13.27 -2.67
CA GLU A 29 9.58 13.62 -1.36
C GLU A 29 8.04 13.69 -1.37
N HIS A 30 7.46 13.04 -0.36
CA HIS A 30 6.04 13.11 -0.02
C HIS A 30 5.88 13.61 1.42
N GLN A 31 4.95 14.53 1.63
CA GLN A 31 4.66 15.06 2.96
C GLN A 31 3.40 14.39 3.52
N LEU A 32 3.56 13.69 4.65
CA LEU A 32 2.44 13.15 5.42
C LEU A 32 2.10 14.11 6.56
N THR A 33 0.90 14.69 6.52
CA THR A 33 0.36 15.53 7.59
C THR A 33 -0.75 14.78 8.33
N ILE A 34 -0.56 14.56 9.63
CA ILE A 34 -1.53 13.92 10.51
C ILE A 34 -2.23 15.01 11.33
N SER A 35 -3.54 15.12 11.16
CA SER A 35 -4.39 16.09 11.86
C SER A 35 -5.47 15.40 12.70
N TYR A 36 -5.80 16.02 13.82
CA TYR A 36 -6.90 15.62 14.70
C TYR A 36 -7.61 16.88 15.18
N HIS A 37 -8.95 16.91 15.06
CA HIS A 37 -9.77 18.12 15.26
C HIS A 37 -9.23 19.36 14.55
N ASN A 38 -8.92 19.23 13.26
CA ASN A 38 -8.35 20.29 12.41
C ASN A 38 -7.02 20.88 12.91
N LYS A 39 -6.36 20.25 13.87
CA LYS A 39 -5.04 20.63 14.36
C LYS A 39 -4.00 19.63 13.89
N ILE A 40 -2.94 20.13 13.26
CA ILE A 40 -1.78 19.32 12.88
C ILE A 40 -1.12 18.80 14.15
N HIS A 41 -1.07 17.48 14.28
CA HIS A 41 -0.38 16.79 15.37
C HIS A 41 1.02 16.35 14.96
N ARG A 42 1.19 15.95 13.69
CA ARG A 42 2.48 15.49 13.17
C ARG A 42 2.61 15.80 11.70
N GLN A 43 3.85 16.06 11.29
CA GLN A 43 4.23 16.17 9.89
C GLN A 43 5.52 15.38 9.67
N LEU A 44 5.55 14.57 8.63
CA LEU A 44 6.65 13.68 8.28
C LEU A 44 6.97 13.84 6.80
N ILE A 45 8.25 13.81 6.46
CA ILE A 45 8.71 13.70 5.06
C ILE A 45 9.08 12.25 4.82
N ILE A 46 8.53 11.68 3.75
CA ILE A 46 8.82 10.34 3.28
C ILE A 46 9.50 10.49 1.92
N ASP A 47 10.79 10.16 1.86
CA ASP A 47 11.56 10.15 0.62
C ASP A 47 11.39 8.81 -0.09
N VAL A 48 10.59 8.80 -1.16
CA VAL A 48 10.28 7.60 -1.94
C VAL A 48 11.36 7.43 -3.00
N LYS A 49 12.15 6.39 -2.85
CA LYS A 49 13.21 6.06 -3.81
C LYS A 49 12.73 5.01 -4.80
N ASN A 50 13.39 4.98 -5.95
CA ASN A 50 13.17 3.91 -6.89
C ASN A 50 13.70 2.62 -6.28
N ASP A 51 12.89 1.56 -6.32
CA ASP A 51 13.35 0.24 -5.93
C ASP A 51 14.03 -0.38 -7.16
N GLU A 52 15.36 -0.48 -7.13
CA GLU A 52 16.14 -1.12 -8.20
C GLU A 52 16.07 -2.65 -8.13
N THR A 53 15.41 -3.20 -7.10
CA THR A 53 15.20 -4.64 -6.95
C THR A 53 14.29 -5.14 -8.07
N ASN A 54 14.60 -6.31 -8.63
CA ASN A 54 13.76 -6.94 -9.64
C ASN A 54 12.39 -7.31 -9.03
N CYS A 55 11.39 -6.44 -9.22
CA CYS A 55 10.05 -6.57 -8.63
C CYS A 55 9.35 -7.90 -8.96
N LEU A 56 9.77 -8.59 -10.03
CA LEU A 56 9.18 -9.87 -10.44
C LEU A 56 9.45 -11.00 -9.45
N SER A 57 10.46 -10.90 -8.58
CA SER A 57 10.75 -11.90 -7.56
C SER A 57 10.05 -11.66 -6.22
N ILE A 58 9.44 -10.48 -6.04
CA ILE A 58 8.75 -10.09 -4.79
C ILE A 58 7.33 -10.64 -4.79
N LEU A 59 6.62 -10.53 -5.93
CA LEU A 59 5.27 -11.05 -6.07
C LEU A 59 5.30 -12.58 -6.17
N LYS A 60 4.55 -13.24 -5.27
CA LYS A 60 4.47 -14.70 -5.26
C LYS A 60 3.02 -15.11 -5.53
N PRO A 61 2.64 -15.32 -6.80
CA PRO A 61 1.34 -15.89 -7.10
C PRO A 61 1.31 -17.37 -6.69
N PHE A 62 0.25 -17.81 -6.01
CA PHE A 62 0.04 -19.20 -5.64
C PHE A 62 -1.44 -19.58 -5.63
N GLY A 63 -1.74 -20.87 -5.65
CA GLY A 63 -3.10 -21.39 -5.52
C GLY A 63 -3.49 -22.39 -6.61
N PRO A 64 -4.59 -23.13 -6.41
CA PRO A 64 -5.01 -24.22 -7.28
C PRO A 64 -5.39 -23.76 -8.69
N GLY A 65 -5.93 -22.54 -8.82
CA GLY A 65 -6.32 -21.95 -10.12
C GLY A 65 -5.16 -21.68 -11.07
N LEU A 66 -3.92 -21.64 -10.58
CA LEU A 66 -2.73 -21.55 -11.43
C LEU A 66 -2.29 -22.92 -11.97
N GLN A 67 -2.76 -24.01 -11.39
CA GLN A 67 -2.39 -25.37 -11.79
C GLN A 67 -3.47 -26.02 -12.67
N ARG A 68 -4.75 -25.84 -12.32
CA ARG A 68 -5.88 -26.48 -13.04
C ARG A 68 -7.19 -25.73 -12.79
N ALA A 69 -8.11 -25.87 -13.72
CA ALA A 69 -9.49 -25.38 -13.60
C ALA A 69 -10.48 -26.39 -14.20
N ILE A 70 -11.76 -26.29 -13.82
CA ILE A 70 -12.87 -27.06 -14.39
C ILE A 70 -13.76 -26.09 -15.18
N VAL A 71 -14.11 -26.47 -16.41
CA VAL A 71 -14.97 -25.64 -17.27
C VAL A 71 -16.30 -25.36 -16.56
N GLY A 72 -16.66 -24.08 -16.46
CA GLY A 72 -17.91 -23.63 -15.86
C GLY A 72 -17.90 -23.49 -14.33
N LEU A 73 -16.78 -23.77 -13.66
CA LEU A 73 -16.64 -23.59 -12.21
C LEU A 73 -15.56 -22.54 -11.87
N PRO A 74 -15.80 -21.68 -10.86
CA PRO A 74 -14.77 -20.75 -10.39
C PRO A 74 -13.59 -21.51 -9.77
N THR A 75 -12.40 -20.94 -9.90
CA THR A 75 -11.18 -21.38 -9.21
C THR A 75 -10.41 -20.17 -8.72
N GLU A 76 -9.63 -20.33 -7.67
CA GLU A 76 -8.96 -19.23 -6.99
C GLU A 76 -7.44 -19.32 -7.11
N PHE A 77 -6.82 -18.15 -7.12
CA PHE A 77 -5.40 -17.97 -6.85
C PHE A 77 -5.23 -16.68 -6.05
N TYR A 78 -4.08 -16.55 -5.43
CA TYR A 78 -3.73 -15.44 -4.57
C TYR A 78 -2.37 -14.88 -5.00
N VAL A 79 -2.13 -13.63 -4.66
CA VAL A 79 -0.85 -12.96 -4.85
C VAL A 79 -0.46 -12.37 -3.50
N ASP A 80 0.71 -12.78 -3.01
CA ASP A 80 1.40 -12.18 -1.86
C ASP A 80 2.44 -11.17 -2.37
#